data_AF-A0A920LZZ6-F1
#
_entry.id   AF-A0A920LZZ6-F1
#
_cell.length_a   1.000
_cell.length_b   1.000
_cell.length_c   1.000
_cell.angle_alpha   90.00
_cell.angle_beta   90.00
_cell.angle_gamma   90.00
#
_symmetry.space_group_name_H-M   'P 1'
#
loop_
_entity.id
_entity.type
_entity.pdbx_description
1 polymer ?
#
loop_
_entity_poly.entity_id
_entity_poly.type
_entity_poly.pdbx_seq_one_letter_code
_entity_poly.pdbx_strand_id
1 'polypeptide(L)'
;MKLDKNKDPQHYGIGFKEIWDISPEDHSEGTVMHTMGWPSNGTISGSYFYHGENNQIYLGYVVPLDYQNPHISPFDEFQEWKQHKDIKNEILEKGTRVAYGARALIKRWLSVKTKNEFSWWINCW
;
A
#
# COMPACT_ATOMS: atom_id res chain seq x y z
N MET A 1 33.37 0.49 7.02
CA MET A 1 32.86 1.21 5.83
C MET A 1 31.61 1.98 6.28
N LYS A 2 31.51 3.31 6.09
CA LYS A 2 30.33 4.11 6.47
C LYS A 2 29.43 4.33 5.25
N LEU A 3 28.50 3.42 5.00
CA LEU A 3 27.67 3.37 3.78
C LEU A 3 26.46 4.32 3.81
N ASP A 4 26.19 4.89 4.97
CA ASP A 4 25.04 5.68 5.39
C ASP A 4 25.44 7.09 5.84
N LYS A 5 26.69 7.51 5.60
CA LYS A 5 27.18 8.83 6.02
C LYS A 5 26.31 9.94 5.40
N ASN A 6 25.78 10.83 6.25
CA ASN A 6 24.88 11.93 5.90
C ASN A 6 23.54 11.46 5.27
N LYS A 7 23.07 10.27 5.63
CA LYS A 7 21.76 9.74 5.21
C LYS A 7 20.82 9.63 6.41
N ASP A 8 19.56 9.93 6.18
CA ASP A 8 18.51 9.68 7.16
C ASP A 8 18.23 8.16 7.25
N PRO A 9 17.69 7.66 8.37
CA PRO A 9 17.18 6.29 8.44
C PRO A 9 16.10 6.02 7.38
N GLN A 10 16.06 4.80 6.87
CA GLN A 10 15.04 4.41 5.89
C GLN A 10 13.65 4.40 6.54
N HIS A 11 12.70 5.09 5.93
CA HIS A 11 11.30 5.05 6.33
C HIS A 11 10.53 4.05 5.47
N TYR A 12 9.64 3.31 6.13
CA TYR A 12 8.85 2.24 5.51
C TYR A 12 7.36 2.43 5.80
N GLY A 13 6.53 1.81 4.98
CA GLY A 13 5.11 1.59 5.24
C GLY A 13 4.76 0.14 4.98
N ILE A 14 3.69 -0.37 5.60
CA ILE A 14 3.12 -1.66 5.25
C ILE A 14 1.94 -1.44 4.30
N GLY A 15 1.97 -2.09 3.16
CA GLY A 15 0.89 -2.08 2.17
C GLY A 15 0.17 -3.41 2.15
N PHE A 16 -1.15 -3.36 2.18
CA PHE A 16 -2.02 -4.51 1.93
C PHE A 16 -2.53 -4.45 0.49
N LYS A 17 -2.81 -5.62 -0.08
CA LYS A 17 -3.43 -5.76 -1.40
C LYS A 17 -4.44 -6.90 -1.34
N GLU A 18 -5.63 -6.66 -1.88
CA GLU A 18 -6.59 -7.68 -2.24
C GLU A 18 -6.92 -7.59 -3.73
N ILE A 19 -7.31 -8.74 -4.29
CA ILE A 19 -7.87 -8.85 -5.64
C ILE A 19 -9.28 -9.36 -5.49
N TRP A 20 -10.23 -8.68 -6.11
CA TRP A 20 -11.65 -9.01 -6.07
C TRP A 20 -12.20 -9.15 -7.47
N ASP A 21 -12.97 -10.21 -7.72
CA ASP A 21 -13.79 -10.34 -8.93
C ASP A 21 -15.11 -9.62 -8.69
N ILE A 22 -15.54 -8.78 -9.63
CA ILE A 22 -16.82 -8.05 -9.59
C ILE A 22 -17.63 -8.28 -10.86
N SER A 23 -18.90 -7.89 -10.83
CA SER A 23 -19.76 -8.00 -12.00
C SER A 23 -19.37 -6.99 -13.08
N PRO A 24 -19.44 -7.34 -14.38
CA PRO A 24 -19.07 -6.42 -15.47
C PRO A 24 -19.85 -5.10 -15.47
N GLU A 25 -21.10 -5.09 -15.01
CA GLU A 25 -21.93 -3.88 -14.93
C GLU A 25 -21.47 -2.88 -13.87
N ASP A 26 -20.75 -3.35 -12.84
CA ASP A 26 -20.19 -2.52 -11.77
C ASP A 26 -18.69 -2.22 -12.05
N HIS A 27 -18.14 -2.64 -13.19
CA HIS A 27 -16.73 -2.49 -13.54
C HIS A 27 -16.47 -1.41 -14.59
N SER A 28 -15.48 -0.56 -14.36
CA SER A 28 -15.01 0.48 -15.28
C SER A 28 -13.49 0.41 -15.46
N GLU A 29 -13.04 -0.47 -16.36
CA GLU A 29 -11.62 -0.74 -16.62
C GLU A 29 -10.78 0.54 -16.81
N GLY A 30 -9.62 0.60 -16.14
CA GLY A 30 -8.71 1.73 -16.18
C GLY A 30 -9.01 2.83 -15.16
N THR A 31 -10.13 2.74 -14.44
CA THR A 31 -10.45 3.67 -13.35
C THR A 31 -9.46 3.49 -12.19
N VAL A 32 -8.90 4.62 -11.74
CA VAL A 32 -7.90 4.69 -10.68
C VAL A 32 -8.36 5.66 -9.60
N MET A 33 -8.51 5.17 -8.37
CA MET A 33 -8.89 5.97 -7.21
C MET A 33 -7.87 5.83 -6.09
N HIS A 34 -7.59 6.94 -5.42
CA HIS A 34 -6.81 7.00 -4.19
C HIS A 34 -7.58 7.79 -3.15
N THR A 35 -7.56 7.31 -1.90
CA THR A 35 -8.16 8.05 -0.78
C THR A 35 -7.15 8.22 0.35
N MET A 36 -7.32 9.26 1.16
CA MET A 36 -6.50 9.52 2.34
C MET A 36 -7.41 9.97 3.48
N GLY A 37 -6.98 9.70 4.71
CA GLY A 37 -7.75 10.04 5.91
C GLY A 37 -8.45 8.80 6.48
N TRP A 38 -9.78 8.81 6.52
CA TRP A 38 -10.56 7.77 7.20
C TRP A 38 -10.19 6.34 6.72
N PRO A 39 -10.11 5.33 7.63
CA PRO A 39 -10.39 5.36 9.07
C PRO A 39 -9.25 5.89 9.95
N SER A 40 -8.12 6.24 9.34
CA SER A 40 -6.94 6.62 10.10
C SER A 40 -7.18 7.86 10.98
N ASN A 41 -6.74 7.76 12.23
CA ASN A 41 -6.82 8.83 13.21
C ASN A 41 -5.41 9.16 13.73
N GLY A 42 -4.84 10.26 13.23
CA GLY A 42 -3.51 10.75 13.63
C GLY A 42 -2.33 10.15 12.86
N THR A 43 -2.55 9.13 12.03
CA THR A 43 -1.54 8.59 11.10
C THR A 43 -1.91 8.97 9.66
N ILE A 44 -0.96 9.36 8.82
CA ILE A 44 -1.26 9.62 7.39
C ILE A 44 -1.21 8.29 6.64
N SER A 45 -2.34 7.59 6.65
CA SER A 45 -2.57 6.36 5.89
C SER A 45 -3.40 6.68 4.63
N GLY A 46 -3.31 5.82 3.62
CA GLY A 46 -4.02 6.01 2.37
C GLY A 46 -4.39 4.69 1.70
N SER A 47 -5.36 4.75 0.80
CA SER A 47 -5.84 3.61 0.04
C SER A 47 -5.62 3.80 -1.45
N TYR A 48 -5.67 2.68 -2.16
CA TYR A 48 -5.77 2.63 -3.60
C TYR A 48 -6.86 1.64 -4.01
N PHE A 49 -7.55 1.95 -5.10
CA PHE A 49 -8.63 1.14 -5.66
C PHE A 49 -8.61 1.30 -7.17
N TYR A 50 -8.35 0.20 -7.89
CA TYR A 50 -8.16 0.20 -9.33
C TYR A 50 -9.06 -0.82 -9.99
N HIS A 51 -9.73 -0.43 -11.07
CA HIS A 51 -10.38 -1.35 -11.98
C HIS A 51 -9.34 -1.88 -12.98
N GLY A 52 -8.92 -3.12 -12.77
CA GLY A 52 -8.00 -3.83 -13.65
C GLY A 52 -8.71 -4.67 -14.71
N GLU A 53 -7.94 -5.39 -15.51
CA GLU A 53 -8.45 -6.32 -16.52
C GLU A 53 -9.29 -7.46 -15.90
N ASN A 54 -10.08 -8.16 -16.72
CA ASN A 54 -10.87 -9.34 -16.34
C ASN A 54 -11.95 -9.08 -15.27
N ASN A 55 -12.55 -7.88 -15.26
CA ASN A 55 -13.53 -7.46 -14.26
C ASN A 55 -13.01 -7.55 -12.82
N GLN A 56 -11.71 -7.31 -12.63
CA GLN A 56 -11.07 -7.37 -11.32
C GLN A 56 -10.86 -5.98 -10.73
N ILE A 57 -11.01 -5.89 -9.42
CA ILE A 57 -10.58 -4.75 -8.62
C ILE A 57 -9.28 -5.10 -7.91
N TYR A 58 -8.28 -4.23 -8.06
CA TYR A 58 -7.08 -4.23 -7.25
C TYR A 58 -7.18 -3.12 -6.22
N LEU A 59 -7.33 -3.49 -4.95
CA LEU A 59 -7.48 -2.54 -3.87
C LEU A 59 -6.51 -2.80 -2.74
N GLY A 60 -6.24 -1.79 -1.95
CA GLY A 60 -5.38 -1.92 -0.80
C GLY A 60 -5.24 -0.66 0.02
N TYR A 61 -4.50 -0.80 1.11
CA TYR A 61 -4.31 0.24 2.11
C TYR A 61 -2.85 0.25 2.55
N VAL A 62 -2.30 1.44 2.73
CA VAL A 62 -0.91 1.65 3.12
C VAL A 62 -0.90 2.44 4.41
N VAL A 63 -0.28 1.84 5.43
CA VAL A 63 -0.06 2.46 6.74
C VAL A 63 1.44 2.68 6.92
N PRO A 64 1.89 3.91 7.20
CA PRO A 64 3.30 4.15 7.42
C PRO A 64 3.74 3.57 8.77
N LEU A 65 4.93 2.96 8.84
CA LEU A 65 5.42 2.27 10.05
C LEU A 65 6.02 3.23 11.10
N ASP A 66 5.78 4.53 10.94
CA ASP A 66 6.17 5.60 11.88
C ASP A 66 4.99 6.08 12.74
N TYR A 67 3.90 5.30 12.80
CA TYR A 67 2.73 5.58 13.66
C TYR A 67 3.13 5.65 15.14
N GLN A 68 2.54 6.60 15.87
CA GLN A 68 2.86 6.84 17.28
C GLN A 68 2.02 5.99 18.23
N ASN A 69 0.81 5.60 17.83
CA ASN A 69 -0.09 4.81 18.67
C ASN A 69 0.22 3.31 18.52
N PRO A 70 0.70 2.62 19.58
CA PRO A 70 1.07 1.21 19.52
C PRO A 70 -0.13 0.25 19.42
N HIS A 71 -1.36 0.76 19.60
CA HIS A 71 -2.58 -0.03 19.51
C HIS A 71 -3.19 -0.06 18.11
N ILE A 72 -2.60 0.65 17.13
CA ILE A 72 -3.07 0.59 15.75
C ILE A 72 -2.79 -0.80 15.19
N SER A 73 -3.83 -1.41 14.63
CA SER A 73 -3.73 -2.60 13.81
C SER A 73 -3.88 -2.19 12.35
N PRO A 74 -2.78 -2.14 11.56
CA PRO A 74 -2.84 -1.71 10.16
C PRO A 74 -3.78 -2.57 9.30
N PHE A 75 -3.91 -3.84 9.65
CA PHE A 75 -4.83 -4.75 8.95
C PHE A 75 -6.29 -4.42 9.28
N ASP A 76 -6.60 -4.10 10.54
CA ASP A 76 -7.97 -3.76 10.92
C ASP A 76 -8.39 -2.40 10.34
N GLU A 77 -7.48 -1.41 10.29
CA GLU A 77 -7.73 -0.15 9.56
C GLU A 77 -8.05 -0.42 8.08
N PHE A 78 -7.37 -1.38 7.45
CA PHE A 78 -7.70 -1.79 6.08
C PHE A 78 -9.10 -2.43 6.00
N GLN A 79 -9.45 -3.33 6.92
CA GLN A 79 -10.78 -3.95 6.92
C GLN A 79 -11.90 -2.93 7.21
N GLU A 80 -11.64 -1.96 8.08
CA GLU A 80 -12.54 -0.85 8.38
C GLU A 80 -12.70 0.07 7.18
N TRP A 81 -11.61 0.44 6.48
CA TRP A 81 -11.67 1.24 5.27
C TRP A 81 -12.62 0.66 4.22
N LYS A 82 -12.64 -0.67 4.05
CA LYS A 82 -13.55 -1.35 3.12
C LYS A 82 -15.03 -1.19 3.48
N GLN A 83 -15.37 -0.82 4.72
CA GLN A 83 -16.74 -0.53 5.13
C GLN A 83 -17.23 0.87 4.73
N HIS A 84 -16.36 1.72 4.17
CA HIS A 84 -16.78 2.99 3.58
C HIS A 84 -17.85 2.73 2.52
N LYS A 85 -18.95 3.50 2.52
CA LYS A 85 -20.14 3.23 1.70
C LYS A 85 -19.81 2.99 0.23
N ASP A 86 -18.99 3.87 -0.36
CA ASP A 86 -18.63 3.80 -1.77
C ASP A 86 -17.82 2.53 -2.10
N ILE A 87 -16.95 2.10 -1.19
CA ILE A 87 -16.15 0.88 -1.37
C ILE A 87 -17.01 -0.36 -1.12
N LYS A 88 -17.76 -0.37 -0.03
CA LYS A 88 -18.59 -1.49 0.41
C LYS A 88 -19.59 -1.91 -0.67
N ASN A 89 -20.29 -0.94 -1.25
CA ASN A 89 -21.31 -1.20 -2.26
C ASN A 89 -20.73 -1.84 -3.52
N GLU A 90 -19.49 -1.46 -3.90
CA GLU A 90 -18.83 -1.99 -5.09
C GLU A 90 -18.22 -3.38 -4.86
N ILE A 91 -17.56 -3.62 -3.72
CA ILE A 91 -16.79 -4.87 -3.50
C ILE A 91 -17.42 -5.85 -2.50
N LEU A 92 -18.01 -5.39 -1.39
CA LEU A 92 -18.42 -6.29 -0.30
C LEU A 92 -19.83 -6.85 -0.50
N GLU A 93 -20.69 -6.17 -1.23
CA GLU A 93 -22.08 -6.61 -1.46
C GLU A 93 -22.18 -7.63 -2.60
N LYS A 94 -21.32 -7.52 -3.62
CA LYS A 94 -21.42 -8.30 -4.86
C LYS A 94 -20.10 -8.90 -5.35
N GLY A 95 -18.97 -8.51 -4.78
CA GLY A 95 -17.66 -8.99 -5.19
C GLY A 95 -17.23 -10.25 -4.46
N THR A 96 -16.32 -11.02 -5.08
CA THR A 96 -15.66 -12.18 -4.45
C THR A 96 -14.17 -11.93 -4.32
N ARG A 97 -13.63 -12.09 -3.10
CA ARG A 97 -12.18 -11.96 -2.88
C ARG A 97 -11.43 -13.17 -3.42
N VAL A 98 -10.52 -12.94 -4.36
CA VAL A 98 -9.69 -13.96 -5.00
C VAL A 98 -8.38 -14.16 -4.25
N ALA A 99 -7.72 -13.05 -3.90
CA ALA A 99 -6.39 -13.08 -3.32
C ALA A 99 -6.19 -11.97 -2.29
N TYR A 100 -5.23 -12.21 -1.39
CA TYR A 100 -4.78 -11.26 -0.37
C TYR A 100 -3.25 -11.36 -0.23
N GLY A 101 -2.60 -10.23 -0.01
CA GLY A 101 -1.18 -10.17 0.32
C GLY A 101 -0.81 -8.88 1.04
N ALA A 102 0.36 -8.88 1.66
CA ALA A 102 0.93 -7.71 2.32
C ALA A 102 2.42 -7.60 2.01
N ARG A 103 2.94 -6.36 1.88
CA ARG A 103 4.36 -6.11 1.65
C ARG A 103 4.79 -4.78 2.26
N ALA A 104 5.98 -4.75 2.85
CA ALA A 104 6.62 -3.52 3.25
C ALA A 104 7.14 -2.73 2.04
N LEU A 105 6.91 -1.41 2.05
CA LEU A 105 7.24 -0.47 1.00
C LEU A 105 8.19 0.61 1.52
N ILE A 106 9.04 1.12 0.64
CA ILE A 106 9.96 2.22 0.94
C ILE A 106 9.21 3.55 0.76
N LYS A 107 9.08 4.34 1.82
CA LYS A 107 8.34 5.63 1.84
C LYS A 107 9.20 6.83 1.41
N ARG A 108 10.52 6.74 1.58
CA ARG A 108 11.46 7.85 1.35
C ARG A 108 12.63 7.36 0.50
N TRP A 109 13.05 8.12 -0.51
CA TRP A 109 14.08 7.68 -1.47
C TRP A 109 15.32 8.58 -1.48
N LEU A 110 15.18 9.88 -1.78
CA LEU A 110 16.32 10.77 -2.01
C LEU A 110 17.24 10.93 -0.78
N SER A 111 16.66 11.18 0.40
CA SER A 111 17.42 11.48 1.64
C SER A 111 18.08 10.25 2.28
N VAL A 112 17.63 9.06 1.93
CA VAL A 112 17.99 7.79 2.59
C VAL A 112 18.80 6.86 1.68
N LYS A 113 18.98 7.24 0.40
CA LYS A 113 19.73 6.45 -0.58
C LYS A 113 21.18 6.25 -0.13
N THR A 114 21.49 5.01 0.26
CA THR A 114 22.83 4.57 0.64
C THR A 114 23.71 4.36 -0.59
N LYS A 115 25.01 4.18 -0.37
CA LYS A 115 25.96 3.92 -1.45
C LYS A 115 25.68 2.54 -2.06
N ASN A 116 25.35 2.50 -3.35
CA ASN A 116 25.03 1.26 -4.07
C ASN A 116 26.20 0.72 -4.91
N GLU A 117 27.35 1.40 -4.91
CA GLU A 117 28.55 1.01 -5.66
C GLU A 117 29.72 0.74 -4.72
N PHE A 118 30.39 -0.39 -4.93
CA PHE A 118 31.48 -0.87 -4.10
C PHE A 118 32.70 -1.14 -4.99
N SER A 119 33.84 -0.51 -4.67
CA SER A 119 35.07 -0.58 -5.47
C SER A 119 35.62 -2.01 -5.64
N TRP A 120 35.26 -2.93 -4.74
CA TRP A 120 35.69 -4.32 -4.80
C TRP A 120 34.86 -5.19 -5.75
N TRP A 121 33.68 -4.72 -6.19
CA TRP A 121 32.86 -5.41 -7.20
C TRP A 121 33.27 -5.09 -8.64
N ILE A 122 33.98 -3.97 -8.85
CA ILE A 122 34.43 -3.51 -10.17
C ILE A 122 35.75 -4.20 -10.59
N ASN A 123 36.51 -4.77 -9.64
CA ASN A 123 37.80 -5.41 -9.90
C ASN A 123 37.75 -6.96 -9.93
N CYS A 124 36.56 -7.54 -10.10
CA CYS A 124 36.37 -9.01 -10.20
C CYS A 124 36.09 -9.49 -11.64
N TRP A 125 36.45 -8.69 -12.65
CA TRP A 125 36.50 -9.07 -14.06
C TRP A 125 37.81 -8.58 -14.68
#